data_AF-A0AAV8DQF7-F1
#
_entry.id   AF-A0AAV8DQF7-F1
#
_cell.length_a   1.000
_cell.length_b   1.000
_cell.length_c   1.000
_cell.angle_alpha   90.00
_cell.angle_beta   90.00
_cell.angle_gamma   90.00
#
_symmetry.space_group_name_H-M   'P 1'
#
loop_
_entity.id
_entity.type
_entity.pdbx_description
1 polymer ?
#
loop_
_entity_poly.entity_id
_entity_poly.type
_entity_poly.pdbx_seq_one_letter_code
_entity_poly.pdbx_strand_id
1 'polypeptide(L)'
;MLDNITCARDRLLETYFWVLGIFFEPHNSRARKILTKYWTILTVLDDMYDVYGTYEECKILTDAFQRWDEKAVDDLPIILRDFYQKFVSTINEFQDEVEPSEKYRVSYLIQEIQKLVVCYLQELEWYAKGQVPNFNERKKPAIDGNAGAIVVCILLLGFDEVVSEEAINWFMSLPDVVMASMEICRYNDEAASYEVMICSNFQF
;
A
#
# COMPACT_ATOMS: atom_id res chain seq x y z
N MET A 1 12.53 11.66 4.70
CA MET A 1 11.80 10.48 5.26
C MET A 1 12.38 9.17 4.76
N LEU A 2 12.90 9.15 3.53
CA LEU A 2 13.41 7.97 2.84
C LEU A 2 14.87 8.16 2.39
N ASP A 3 15.61 9.03 3.07
CA ASP A 3 16.90 9.59 2.61
C ASP A 3 18.00 8.54 2.37
N ASN A 4 17.79 7.29 2.83
CA ASN A 4 18.68 6.14 2.65
C ASN A 4 18.18 5.14 1.57
N ILE A 5 16.99 5.32 1.00
CA ILE A 5 16.41 4.48 -0.05
C ILE A 5 16.51 5.25 -1.36
N THR A 6 17.61 5.06 -2.08
CA THR A 6 17.92 5.82 -3.31
C THR A 6 17.28 5.26 -4.58
N CYS A 7 16.73 4.04 -4.52
CA CYS A 7 16.10 3.41 -5.68
C CYS A 7 14.68 3.91 -5.93
N ALA A 8 13.85 4.16 -4.91
CA ALA A 8 12.45 4.52 -5.13
C ALA A 8 12.22 6.01 -5.37
N ARG A 9 11.12 6.33 -6.05
CA ARG A 9 10.72 7.70 -6.38
C ARG A 9 10.25 8.42 -5.10
N ASP A 10 10.76 9.64 -4.85
CA ASP A 10 10.21 10.48 -3.78
C ASP A 10 8.87 11.08 -4.24
N ARG A 11 7.79 10.51 -3.72
CA ARG A 11 6.40 10.86 -4.08
C ARG A 11 5.70 11.66 -2.98
N LEU A 12 6.42 12.16 -1.97
CA LEU A 12 5.82 12.80 -0.78
C LEU A 12 4.87 13.96 -1.10
N LEU A 13 5.25 14.84 -2.05
CA LEU A 13 4.42 15.99 -2.41
C LEU A 13 3.16 15.57 -3.18
N GLU A 14 3.29 14.59 -4.07
CA GLU A 14 2.19 14.09 -4.88
C GLU A 14 1.19 13.31 -4.02
N THR A 15 1.68 12.47 -3.11
CA THR A 15 0.82 11.75 -2.16
C THR A 15 0.09 12.74 -1.25
N TYR A 16 0.76 13.78 -0.73
CA TYR A 16 0.09 14.81 0.04
C TYR A 16 -1.00 15.54 -0.76
N PHE A 17 -0.74 15.83 -2.04
CA PHE A 17 -1.72 16.45 -2.93
C PHE A 17 -2.96 15.56 -3.15
N TRP A 18 -2.79 14.25 -3.36
CA TRP A 18 -3.92 13.32 -3.44
C TRP A 18 -4.71 13.25 -2.14
N VAL A 19 -4.02 13.22 -1.00
CA VAL A 19 -4.64 13.18 0.34
C VAL A 19 -5.44 14.44 0.63
N LEU A 20 -4.99 15.61 0.17
CA LEU A 20 -5.76 16.85 0.24
C LEU A 20 -7.09 16.78 -0.52
N GLY A 21 -7.13 16.03 -1.64
CA GLY A 21 -8.36 15.78 -2.38
C GLY A 21 -9.40 14.94 -1.61
N ILE A 22 -8.94 14.10 -0.67
CA ILE A 22 -9.80 13.28 0.20
C ILE A 22 -10.23 14.07 1.45
N PHE A 23 -9.29 14.73 2.11
CA PHE A 23 -9.47 15.37 3.41
C PHE A 23 -9.00 16.83 3.39
N PHE A 24 -9.75 17.73 2.77
CA PHE A 24 -9.32 19.13 2.63
C PHE A 24 -9.58 19.97 3.90
N GLU A 25 -10.50 19.55 4.78
CA GLU A 25 -10.94 20.35 5.91
C GLU A 25 -9.84 20.51 6.98
N PRO A 26 -9.69 21.69 7.60
CA PRO A 26 -8.60 21.93 8.56
C PRO A 26 -8.52 20.94 9.72
N HIS A 27 -9.66 20.49 10.27
CA HIS A 27 -9.73 19.55 11.39
C HIS A 27 -9.17 18.15 11.04
N ASN A 28 -9.17 17.76 9.77
CA ASN A 28 -8.65 16.47 9.30
C ASN A 28 -7.10 16.44 9.16
N SER A 29 -6.38 17.30 9.87
CA SER A 29 -4.91 17.40 9.78
C SER A 29 -4.16 16.11 10.13
N ARG A 30 -4.65 15.38 11.13
CA ARG A 30 -4.10 14.08 11.55
C ARG A 30 -4.28 13.02 10.46
N ALA A 31 -5.48 12.93 9.87
CA ALA A 31 -5.75 12.05 8.74
C ALA A 31 -4.80 12.33 7.58
N ARG A 32 -4.64 13.61 7.24
CA ARG A 32 -3.72 14.00 6.16
C ARG A 32 -2.28 13.57 6.42
N LYS A 33 -1.75 13.85 7.62
CA LYS A 33 -0.37 13.50 7.99
C LYS A 33 -0.13 12.00 7.83
N ILE A 34 -1.05 11.19 8.35
CA ILE A 34 -0.80 9.76 8.45
C ILE A 34 -1.07 9.05 7.11
N LEU A 35 -2.12 9.45 6.37
CA LEU A 35 -2.36 8.91 5.03
C LEU A 35 -1.22 9.26 4.05
N THR A 36 -0.66 10.48 4.16
CA THR A 36 0.50 10.89 3.35
C THR A 36 1.73 10.02 3.65
N LYS A 37 2.03 9.77 4.93
CA LYS A 37 3.14 8.88 5.33
C LYS A 37 2.94 7.47 4.76
N TYR A 38 1.73 6.93 4.93
CA TYR A 38 1.38 5.60 4.47
C TYR A 38 1.53 5.48 2.94
N TRP A 39 0.91 6.37 2.16
CA TRP A 39 1.02 6.31 0.70
C TRP A 39 2.43 6.53 0.20
N THR A 40 3.19 7.43 0.81
CA THR A 40 4.58 7.65 0.41
C THR A 40 5.40 6.37 0.55
N ILE A 41 5.26 5.65 1.67
CA ILE A 41 6.01 4.41 1.86
C ILE A 41 5.44 3.22 1.07
N LEU A 42 4.13 3.25 0.79
CA LEU A 42 3.46 2.27 -0.08
C LEU A 42 3.93 2.40 -1.53
N THR A 43 4.11 3.62 -2.06
CA THR A 43 4.65 3.79 -3.41
C THR A 43 6.10 3.32 -3.53
N VAL A 44 6.88 3.41 -2.44
CA VAL A 44 8.21 2.79 -2.40
C VAL A 44 8.09 1.27 -2.43
N LEU A 45 7.14 0.68 -1.70
CA LEU A 45 6.88 -0.76 -1.74
C LEU A 45 6.54 -1.21 -3.16
N ASP A 46 5.62 -0.50 -3.81
CA ASP A 46 5.19 -0.72 -5.20
C ASP A 46 6.40 -0.70 -6.16
N ASP A 47 7.23 0.35 -6.10
CA ASP A 47 8.47 0.47 -6.89
C ASP A 47 9.42 -0.73 -6.71
N MET A 48 9.49 -1.30 -5.49
CA MET A 48 10.32 -2.48 -5.22
C MET A 48 9.81 -3.73 -5.92
N TYR A 49 8.48 -3.91 -6.06
CA TYR A 49 7.91 -5.07 -6.76
C TYR A 49 7.87 -4.88 -8.28
N ASP A 50 7.66 -3.65 -8.75
CA ASP A 50 7.44 -3.36 -10.18
C ASP A 50 8.73 -3.04 -10.96
N VAL A 51 9.71 -2.40 -10.33
CA VAL A 51 10.87 -1.83 -11.04
C VAL A 51 12.19 -2.38 -10.55
N TYR A 52 12.39 -2.51 -9.25
CA TYR A 52 13.73 -2.71 -8.68
C TYR A 52 14.05 -4.12 -8.20
N GLY A 53 13.08 -4.82 -7.61
CA GLY A 53 13.30 -6.12 -7.00
C GLY A 53 13.34 -7.24 -8.03
N THR A 54 14.26 -8.18 -7.83
CA THR A 54 14.19 -9.48 -8.50
C THR A 54 13.06 -10.33 -7.90
N TYR A 55 12.58 -11.32 -8.65
CA TYR A 55 11.53 -12.23 -8.17
C TYR A 55 11.90 -12.91 -6.85
N GLU A 56 13.15 -13.37 -6.71
CA GLU A 56 13.67 -13.99 -5.51
C GLU A 56 13.71 -13.01 -4.32
N GLU A 57 14.13 -11.77 -4.55
CA GLU A 57 14.14 -10.71 -3.54
C GLU A 57 12.73 -10.35 -3.07
N CYS A 58 11.80 -10.15 -4.01
CA CYS A 58 10.39 -9.86 -3.71
C CYS A 58 9.72 -11.01 -2.96
N LYS A 59 10.11 -12.26 -3.21
CA LYS A 59 9.62 -13.41 -2.45
C LYS A 59 10.08 -13.37 -0.99
N ILE A 60 11.37 -13.11 -0.74
CA ILE A 60 11.91 -12.98 0.63
C ILE A 60 11.28 -11.77 1.34
N LEU A 61 11.10 -10.65 0.62
CA LEU A 61 10.43 -9.47 1.15
C LEU A 61 8.96 -9.75 1.51
N THR A 62 8.25 -10.50 0.68
CA THR A 62 6.86 -10.93 0.95
C THR A 62 6.80 -11.78 2.21
N ASP A 63 7.70 -12.76 2.36
CA ASP A 63 7.80 -13.60 3.56
C ASP A 63 8.09 -12.75 4.82
N ALA A 64 8.92 -11.72 4.70
CA ALA A 64 9.18 -10.79 5.80
C ALA A 64 7.92 -10.03 6.24
N PHE A 65 7.16 -9.48 5.29
CA PHE A 65 5.89 -8.81 5.58
C PHE A 65 4.81 -9.76 6.11
N GLN A 66 4.75 -11.00 5.63
CA GLN A 66 3.85 -12.03 6.16
C GLN A 66 4.15 -12.35 7.63
N ARG A 67 5.42 -12.38 8.02
CA ARG A 67 5.81 -12.62 9.43
C ARG A 67 5.61 -11.39 10.31
N TRP A 68 5.83 -10.20 9.76
CA TRP A 68 5.80 -8.93 10.49
C TRP A 68 6.64 -8.94 11.78
N ASP A 69 7.81 -9.60 11.74
CA ASP A 69 8.73 -9.76 12.87
C ASP A 69 9.97 -8.88 12.65
N GLU A 70 10.54 -8.35 13.73
CA GLU A 70 11.83 -7.65 13.73
C GLU A 70 12.96 -8.55 13.21
N LYS A 71 12.87 -9.86 13.45
CA LYS A 71 13.86 -10.84 12.97
C LYS A 71 13.78 -11.13 11.49
N ALA A 72 12.73 -10.70 10.81
CA ALA A 72 12.59 -10.93 9.37
C ALA A 72 13.70 -10.23 8.54
N VAL A 73 14.38 -9.25 9.13
CA VAL A 73 15.51 -8.51 8.56
C VAL A 73 16.75 -9.35 8.28
N ASP A 74 16.93 -10.46 9.02
CA ASP A 74 18.14 -11.28 8.95
C ASP A 74 18.27 -11.99 7.60
N ASP A 75 17.12 -12.31 6.98
CA ASP A 75 17.04 -12.98 5.68
C ASP A 75 17.12 -11.98 4.49
N LEU A 76 17.02 -10.67 4.76
CA LEU A 76 16.92 -9.65 3.70
C LEU A 76 18.30 -9.11 3.28
N PRO A 77 18.51 -8.89 1.95
CA PRO A 77 19.59 -8.05 1.45
C PRO A 77 19.54 -6.64 2.06
N ILE A 78 20.70 -5.96 2.13
CA ILE A 78 20.87 -4.69 2.86
C ILE A 78 19.81 -3.64 2.48
N ILE A 79 19.55 -3.42 1.19
CA ILE A 79 18.58 -2.41 0.74
C ILE A 79 17.15 -2.76 1.18
N LEU A 80 16.74 -4.02 1.03
CA LEU A 80 15.40 -4.49 1.43
C LEU A 80 15.22 -4.49 2.95
N ARG A 81 16.30 -4.77 3.68
CA ARG A 81 16.32 -4.69 5.15
C ARG A 81 16.03 -3.29 5.63
N ASP A 82 16.78 -2.30 5.13
CA ASP A 82 16.62 -0.91 5.54
C ASP A 82 15.21 -0.40 5.20
N PHE A 83 14.72 -0.78 4.03
CA PHE A 83 13.35 -0.47 3.62
C PHE A 83 12.30 -1.12 4.52
N TYR A 84 12.38 -2.43 4.77
CA TYR A 84 11.43 -3.15 5.63
C TYR A 84 11.40 -2.57 7.04
N GLN A 85 12.56 -2.29 7.64
CA GLN A 85 12.65 -1.63 8.95
C GLN A 85 11.99 -0.26 8.94
N LYS A 86 12.22 0.54 7.89
CA LYS A 86 11.58 1.84 7.75
C LYS A 86 10.06 1.72 7.59
N PHE A 87 9.60 0.72 6.85
CA PHE A 87 8.19 0.43 6.64
C PHE A 87 7.51 0.09 7.97
N VAL A 88 8.00 -0.93 8.67
CA VAL A 88 7.46 -1.36 9.97
C VAL A 88 7.52 -0.22 10.99
N SER A 89 8.63 0.52 11.08
CA SER A 89 8.75 1.70 11.95
C SER A 89 7.69 2.75 11.64
N THR A 90 7.41 3.02 10.37
CA THR A 90 6.40 4.01 9.95
C THR A 90 5.00 3.59 10.38
N ILE A 91 4.67 2.29 10.24
CA ILE A 91 3.38 1.76 10.72
C ILE A 91 3.30 1.75 12.25
N ASN A 92 4.40 1.47 12.94
CA ASN A 92 4.46 1.52 14.41
C ASN A 92 4.28 2.96 14.93
N GLU A 93 4.81 3.98 14.26
CA GLU A 93 4.54 5.39 14.60
C GLU A 93 3.04 5.70 14.62
N PHE A 94 2.23 5.01 13.81
CA PHE A 94 0.77 5.22 13.81
C PHE A 94 0.12 4.67 15.08
N GLN A 95 0.70 3.63 15.71
CA GLN A 95 0.21 3.12 17.00
C GLN A 95 0.38 4.12 18.14
N ASP A 96 1.42 4.96 18.06
CA ASP A 96 1.68 6.02 19.05
C ASP A 96 0.76 7.23 18.86
N GLU A 97 0.18 7.38 17.66
CA GLU A 97 -0.74 8.46 17.33
C GLU A 97 -2.20 8.10 17.65
N VAL A 98 -2.53 6.86 18.05
CA VAL A 98 -3.91 6.39 18.35
C VAL A 98 -4.11 6.04 19.83
N GLU A 99 -5.33 6.23 20.34
CA GLU A 99 -5.67 5.89 21.72
C GLU A 99 -5.55 4.37 21.99
N PRO A 100 -5.27 3.92 23.23
CA PRO A 100 -5.15 2.49 23.54
C PRO A 100 -6.35 1.66 23.10
N SER A 101 -7.57 2.21 23.17
CA SER A 101 -8.81 1.56 22.72
C SER A 101 -8.93 1.42 21.21
N GLU A 102 -8.09 2.11 20.44
CA GLU A 102 -8.12 2.15 18.97
C GLU A 102 -6.94 1.40 18.33
N LYS A 103 -5.98 0.91 19.11
CA LYS A 103 -4.79 0.20 18.61
C LYS A 103 -5.10 -1.04 17.79
N TYR A 104 -6.25 -1.68 18.02
CA TYR A 104 -6.71 -2.83 17.22
C TYR A 104 -6.85 -2.49 15.73
N ARG A 105 -7.10 -1.21 15.39
CA ARG A 105 -7.20 -0.75 14.02
C ARG A 105 -5.87 -0.87 13.27
N VAL A 106 -4.73 -0.75 13.97
CA VAL A 106 -3.40 -0.92 13.34
C VAL A 106 -3.14 -2.39 13.00
N SER A 107 -3.68 -3.31 13.82
CA SER A 107 -3.63 -4.74 13.49
C SER A 107 -4.39 -5.06 12.20
N TYR A 108 -5.54 -4.41 11.95
CA TYR A 108 -6.23 -4.53 10.67
C TYR A 108 -5.36 -4.00 9.52
N LEU A 109 -4.66 -2.87 9.69
CA LEU A 109 -3.81 -2.32 8.64
C LEU A 109 -2.69 -3.30 8.26
N ILE A 110 -2.07 -3.92 9.26
CA ILE A 110 -1.03 -4.93 9.04
C ILE A 110 -1.57 -6.11 8.23
N GLN A 111 -2.77 -6.61 8.57
CA GLN A 111 -3.40 -7.72 7.83
C GLN A 111 -3.66 -7.36 6.37
N GLU A 112 -4.07 -6.12 6.09
CA GLU A 112 -4.31 -5.69 4.71
C GLU A 112 -3.00 -5.49 3.93
N ILE A 113 -1.95 -4.98 4.58
CA ILE A 113 -0.61 -4.90 3.96
C ILE A 113 -0.07 -6.30 3.65
N GLN A 114 -0.32 -7.27 4.53
CA GLN A 114 0.02 -8.67 4.30
C GLN A 114 -0.71 -9.23 3.06
N LYS A 115 -1.99 -8.92 2.87
CA LYS A 115 -2.71 -9.31 1.64
C LYS A 115 -2.13 -8.61 0.42
N LEU A 116 -1.82 -7.32 0.53
CA LEU A 116 -1.27 -6.52 -0.57
C LEU A 116 0.05 -7.07 -1.12
N VAL A 117 1.00 -7.41 -0.25
CA VAL A 117 2.31 -7.94 -0.70
C VAL A 117 2.19 -9.29 -1.41
N VAL A 118 1.20 -10.11 -1.04
CA VAL A 118 0.90 -11.36 -1.76
C VAL A 118 0.35 -11.07 -3.15
N CYS A 119 -0.44 -10.01 -3.30
CA CYS A 119 -0.96 -9.57 -4.59
C CYS A 119 0.17 -9.05 -5.49
N TYR A 120 1.07 -8.22 -4.96
CA TYR A 120 2.25 -7.76 -5.70
C TYR A 120 3.15 -8.91 -6.15
N LEU A 121 3.39 -9.90 -5.28
CA LEU A 121 4.15 -11.09 -5.68
C LEU A 121 3.46 -11.88 -6.79
N GLN A 122 2.13 -11.99 -6.75
CA GLN A 122 1.36 -12.67 -7.79
C GLN A 122 1.44 -11.95 -9.14
N GLU A 123 1.42 -10.62 -9.16
CA GLU A 123 1.59 -9.83 -10.38
C GLU A 123 3.00 -10.01 -10.96
N LEU A 124 4.02 -9.99 -10.10
CA LEU A 124 5.40 -10.26 -10.50
C LEU A 124 5.58 -11.69 -11.04
N GLU A 125 4.91 -12.69 -10.44
CA GLU A 125 4.91 -14.07 -10.95
C GLU A 125 4.34 -14.17 -12.36
N TRP A 126 3.24 -13.47 -12.63
CA TRP A 126 2.63 -13.45 -13.97
C TRP A 126 3.59 -12.85 -14.98
N TYR A 127 4.19 -11.70 -14.64
CA TYR A 127 5.19 -11.04 -15.47
C TYR A 127 6.39 -11.96 -15.76
N ALA A 128 6.98 -12.58 -14.74
CA ALA A 128 8.13 -13.48 -14.88
C ALA A 128 7.82 -14.72 -15.75
N LYS A 129 6.58 -15.18 -15.75
CA LYS A 129 6.12 -16.33 -16.57
C LYS A 129 5.63 -15.91 -17.97
N GLY A 130 5.65 -14.62 -18.32
CA GLY A 130 5.07 -14.10 -19.56
C GLY A 130 3.57 -14.31 -19.66
N GLN A 131 2.89 -14.48 -18.52
CA GLN A 131 1.44 -14.64 -18.45
C GLN A 131 0.78 -13.27 -18.49
N VAL A 132 -0.27 -13.15 -19.30
CA VAL A 132 -1.09 -11.94 -19.38
C VAL A 132 -2.49 -12.30 -18.90
N PRO A 133 -2.76 -12.19 -17.58
CA PRO A 133 -4.09 -12.46 -17.06
C PRO A 133 -5.08 -11.44 -17.61
N ASN A 134 -6.32 -11.86 -17.74
CA ASN A 134 -7.38 -10.95 -18.13
C ASN A 134 -7.70 -9.97 -16.99
N PHE A 135 -8.46 -8.92 -17.31
CA PHE A 135 -8.78 -7.87 -16.35
C PHE A 135 -9.45 -8.40 -15.07
N ASN A 136 -10.35 -9.37 -15.16
CA ASN A 136 -11.02 -9.92 -13.98
C ASN A 136 -10.06 -10.70 -13.06
N GLU A 137 -9.06 -11.36 -13.64
CA GLU A 137 -8.01 -12.07 -12.90
C GLU A 137 -7.08 -11.08 -12.17
N ARG A 138 -6.70 -9.97 -12.82
CA ARG A 138 -5.88 -8.90 -12.22
C ARG A 138 -6.63 -8.04 -11.20
N LYS A 139 -7.91 -7.78 -11.46
CA LYS A 139 -8.79 -6.98 -10.60
C LYS A 139 -8.89 -7.56 -9.20
N LYS A 140 -8.98 -8.88 -9.07
CA LYS A 140 -9.26 -9.52 -7.78
C LYS A 140 -8.14 -9.29 -6.74
N PRO A 141 -6.86 -9.61 -7.01
CA PRO A 141 -5.76 -9.28 -6.10
C PRO A 141 -5.62 -7.77 -5.84
N ALA A 142 -5.73 -6.96 -6.89
CA ALA A 142 -5.65 -5.51 -6.81
C ALA A 142 -6.69 -4.87 -5.89
N ILE A 143 -7.94 -5.37 -5.92
CA ILE A 143 -9.02 -4.92 -5.04
C ILE A 143 -8.86 -5.52 -3.65
N ASP A 144 -8.61 -6.82 -3.54
CA ASP A 144 -8.52 -7.52 -2.25
C ASP A 144 -7.33 -7.04 -1.40
N GLY A 145 -6.23 -6.55 -1.99
CA GLY A 145 -5.05 -6.05 -1.29
C GLY A 145 -5.02 -4.54 -1.05
N ASN A 146 -5.41 -3.73 -2.05
CA ASN A 146 -5.26 -2.26 -1.97
C ASN A 146 -6.48 -1.59 -1.31
N ALA A 147 -7.69 -2.13 -1.48
CA ALA A 147 -8.92 -1.54 -0.94
C ALA A 147 -8.97 -1.56 0.58
N GLY A 148 -8.65 -2.71 1.18
CA GLY A 148 -8.69 -2.88 2.62
C GLY A 148 -7.64 -2.01 3.32
N ALA A 149 -6.42 -1.95 2.80
CA ALA A 149 -5.33 -1.23 3.46
C ALA A 149 -5.51 0.30 3.42
N ILE A 150 -5.94 0.83 2.27
CA ILE A 150 -6.29 2.25 2.12
C ILE A 150 -7.41 2.62 3.10
N VAL A 151 -8.39 1.74 3.27
CA VAL A 151 -9.56 2.07 4.07
C VAL A 151 -9.31 1.87 5.55
N VAL A 152 -8.56 0.85 5.95
CA VAL A 152 -8.11 0.76 7.33
C VAL A 152 -7.26 1.98 7.70
N CYS A 153 -6.41 2.50 6.79
CA CYS A 153 -5.76 3.80 6.98
C CYS A 153 -6.78 4.95 7.10
N ILE A 154 -7.76 5.06 6.21
CA ILE A 154 -8.81 6.11 6.29
C ILE A 154 -9.59 6.03 7.63
N LEU A 155 -9.91 4.83 8.10
CA LEU A 155 -10.64 4.56 9.36
C LEU A 155 -9.76 4.71 10.60
N LEU A 156 -8.44 4.58 10.45
CA LEU A 156 -7.46 4.70 11.52
C LEU A 156 -7.21 6.14 11.98
N LEU A 157 -7.42 7.16 11.13
CA LEU A 157 -6.54 8.34 11.19
C LEU A 157 -7.18 9.73 11.36
N GLY A 158 -8.49 9.91 11.33
CA GLY A 158 -8.99 11.26 11.65
C GLY A 158 -10.44 11.56 11.37
N PHE A 159 -11.34 10.74 11.89
CA PHE A 159 -12.60 11.30 12.33
C PHE A 159 -12.46 11.59 13.82
N ASP A 160 -12.79 12.83 14.22
CA ASP A 160 -12.91 13.19 15.65
C ASP A 160 -14.02 12.35 16.33
N GLU A 161 -14.87 11.71 15.53
CA GLU A 161 -15.84 10.71 15.95
C GLU A 161 -15.27 9.29 15.86
N VAL A 162 -15.48 8.51 16.92
CA VAL A 162 -15.08 7.10 16.98
C VAL A 162 -15.79 6.32 15.87
N VAL A 163 -15.03 5.85 14.89
CA VAL A 163 -15.53 4.88 13.91
C VAL A 163 -15.90 3.58 14.64
N SER A 164 -17.15 3.16 14.50
CA SER A 164 -17.66 1.92 15.11
C SER A 164 -17.11 0.68 14.40
N GLU A 165 -16.98 -0.42 15.14
CA GLU A 165 -16.62 -1.73 14.58
C GLU A 165 -17.60 -2.17 13.48
N GLU A 166 -18.89 -1.80 13.61
CA GLU A 166 -19.92 -2.03 12.59
C GLU A 166 -19.60 -1.31 11.27
N ALA A 167 -19.16 -0.05 11.32
CA ALA A 167 -18.78 0.70 10.12
C ALA A 167 -17.55 0.10 9.44
N ILE A 168 -16.56 -0.35 10.24
CA ILE A 168 -15.38 -1.07 9.74
C ILE A 168 -15.83 -2.37 9.06
N ASN A 169 -16.63 -3.20 9.71
CA ASN A 169 -17.10 -4.47 9.17
C ASN A 169 -17.97 -4.29 7.92
N TRP A 170 -18.87 -3.30 7.91
CA TRP A 170 -19.66 -2.96 6.73
C TRP A 170 -18.76 -2.61 5.56
N PHE A 171 -17.74 -1.79 5.76
CA PHE A 171 -16.82 -1.42 4.69
C PHE A 171 -15.98 -2.62 4.22
N MET A 172 -15.42 -3.39 5.16
CA MET A 172 -14.61 -4.58 4.87
C MET A 172 -15.40 -5.70 4.19
N SER A 173 -16.74 -5.65 4.24
CA SER A 173 -17.61 -6.51 3.43
C SER A 173 -17.61 -6.16 1.94
N LEU A 174 -16.91 -5.09 1.55
CA LEU A 174 -16.80 -4.57 0.17
C LEU A 174 -18.17 -4.31 -0.48
N PRO A 175 -18.98 -3.39 0.07
CA PRO A 175 -20.27 -3.05 -0.52
C PRO A 175 -20.07 -2.41 -1.90
N ASP A 176 -21.12 -2.44 -2.74
CA ASP A 176 -21.04 -2.05 -4.17
C ASP A 176 -20.36 -0.69 -4.41
N VAL A 177 -20.60 0.30 -3.53
CA VAL A 177 -19.96 1.63 -3.63
C VAL A 177 -18.44 1.58 -3.46
N VAL A 178 -17.96 0.72 -2.56
CA VAL A 178 -16.53 0.52 -2.30
C VAL A 178 -15.92 -0.20 -3.48
N MET A 179 -16.53 -1.30 -3.94
CA MET A 179 -16.09 -2.04 -5.12
C MET A 179 -15.99 -1.13 -6.35
N ALA A 180 -17.00 -0.31 -6.60
CA ALA A 180 -17.02 0.62 -7.72
C ALA A 180 -15.89 1.66 -7.63
N SER A 181 -15.64 2.23 -6.45
CA SER A 181 -14.53 3.18 -6.25
C SER A 181 -13.18 2.52 -6.52
N MET A 182 -12.99 1.28 -6.07
CA MET A 182 -11.75 0.53 -6.26
C MET A 182 -11.52 0.16 -7.73
N GLU A 183 -12.59 -0.19 -8.44
CA GLU A 183 -12.55 -0.41 -9.88
C GLU A 183 -12.12 0.85 -10.62
N ILE A 184 -12.70 2.01 -10.31
CA ILE A 184 -12.34 3.29 -10.93
C ILE A 184 -10.86 3.59 -10.70
N CYS A 185 -10.36 3.43 -9.46
CA CYS A 185 -8.95 3.64 -9.16
C CYS A 185 -8.06 2.71 -10.00
N ARG A 186 -8.39 1.40 -10.07
CA ARG A 186 -7.62 0.43 -10.85
C ARG A 186 -7.64 0.73 -12.35
N TYR A 187 -8.79 1.12 -12.90
CA TYR A 187 -8.91 1.48 -14.31
C TYR A 187 -8.05 2.71 -14.65
N ASN A 188 -8.05 3.73 -13.79
CA ASN A 188 -7.24 4.93 -14.00
C ASN A 188 -5.74 4.61 -13.95
N ASP A 189 -5.31 3.77 -13.00
CA ASP A 189 -3.92 3.32 -12.89
C ASP A 189 -3.48 2.50 -14.11
N GLU A 190 -4.28 1.53 -14.55
CA GLU A 190 -3.96 0.72 -15.73
C GLU A 190 -3.90 1.57 -17.00
N ALA A 191 -4.82 2.53 -17.16
CA ALA A 191 -4.82 3.43 -18.31
C ALA A 191 -3.57 4.32 -18.35
N ALA A 192 -3.18 4.91 -17.21
CA ALA A 192 -2.00 5.76 -17.10
C ALA A 192 -0.71 4.96 -17.34
N SER A 193 -0.59 3.77 -16.77
CA SER A 193 0.60 2.90 -16.93
C SER A 193 0.73 2.32 -18.33
N TYR A 194 -0.38 2.05 -19.02
CA TYR A 194 -0.36 1.58 -20.41
C TYR A 194 0.30 2.60 -21.36
N GLU A 195 0.00 3.89 -21.20
CA GLU A 195 0.62 4.96 -21.99
C GLU A 195 2.14 5.03 -21.75
N VAL A 196 2.59 4.88 -20.51
CA VAL A 196 4.01 4.86 -20.14
C VAL A 196 4.73 3.63 -20.70
N MET A 197 4.13 2.43 -20.61
CA MET A 197 4.71 1.19 -21.15
C MET A 197 4.83 1.20 -22.68
N ILE A 198 3.83 1.74 -23.39
CA ILE A 198 3.92 1.88 -24.85
C ILE A 198 5.04 2.87 -25.22
N CYS A 199 5.13 4.01 -24.56
CA CYS A 199 6.13 5.02 -24.88
C CYS A 199 7.56 4.55 -24.57
N SER A 200 7.74 3.72 -23.55
CA SER A 200 9.03 3.13 -23.16
C SER A 200 9.49 2.05 -24.14
N ASN A 201 8.56 1.34 -24.80
CA ASN A 201 8.86 0.38 -25.86
C ASN A 201 9.19 1.02 -27.23
N PHE A 202 9.22 2.35 -27.33
CA PHE A 202 9.60 3.10 -28.54
C PHE A 202 10.93 3.86 -28.43
N GLN A 203 11.74 3.62 -27.40
CA GLN A 203 13.12 4.10 -27.39
C GLN A 203 14.04 3.08 -28.09
N PHE A 204 14.31 3.34 -29.37
CA PHE A 204 15.41 2.73 -30.15
C PHE A 204 16.76 3.34 -29.77
#